data_AF-A0A1F2TMN8-F1
#
_entry.id   AF-A0A1F2TMN8-F1
#
_cell.length_a   1.000
_cell.length_b   1.000
_cell.length_c   1.000
_cell.angle_alpha   90.00
_cell.angle_beta   90.00
_cell.angle_gamma   90.00
#
_symmetry.space_group_name_H-M   'P 1'
#
loop_
_entity.id
_entity.type
_entity.pdbx_description
1 polymer ?
#
loop_
_entity_poly.entity_id
_entity_poly.type
_entity_poly.pdbx_seq_one_letter_code
_entity_poly.pdbx_strand_id
1 'polypeptide(L)'
;MNKTSFGRVAIAVTLLAVCATSAALQAGSKKPRLESRWRDRAIAIDGDSVDWPGPLVPFDDKHAMTFGAANDGEFLYVAVIAGDQTARMQIVREGLVIWFDPDGKDKKRFGIKFPIGAGFTGGAGYGGFGGRGRGRGGDPGERQRPTGDDPDQEPGGGAPRLEPANRLEVLGPGNDDVRSYMRDRAPGIEAQIAQAGGTLVYELKVPLAVTSDFPYAIGAKPGAAIGIGLETPKRETPGRSGSFGGPGGIDGGGIGGRGGFGRPRGGGMGGGGGRGRSGAQRADFNMPKPIKAWAVLQLAAH
;
A
#
# COMPACT_ATOMS: atom_id res chain seq x y z
N MET A 1 48.09 70.99 42.83
CA MET A 1 48.75 69.67 42.79
C MET A 1 47.89 68.66 43.54
N ASN A 2 47.25 67.75 42.80
CA ASN A 2 46.93 66.34 43.11
C ASN A 2 46.81 65.88 44.58
N LYS A 3 45.64 65.35 45.00
CA LYS A 3 45.32 63.90 44.97
C LYS A 3 44.01 63.51 45.69
N THR A 4 43.32 62.57 45.03
CA THR A 4 42.50 61.45 45.55
C THR A 4 41.18 61.74 46.28
N SER A 5 40.08 61.54 45.53
CA SER A 5 38.73 61.25 46.05
C SER A 5 38.53 59.74 46.15
N PHE A 6 38.07 59.27 47.31
CA PHE A 6 37.59 57.90 47.54
C PHE A 6 36.12 57.79 47.10
N GLY A 7 35.86 57.01 46.05
CA GLY A 7 34.51 56.66 45.62
C GLY A 7 33.88 55.63 46.56
N ARG A 8 32.71 55.96 47.12
CA ARG A 8 31.85 55.05 47.88
C ARG A 8 31.22 54.04 46.92
N VAL A 9 31.45 52.75 47.15
CA VAL A 9 30.70 51.66 46.53
C VAL A 9 29.41 51.48 47.33
N ALA A 10 28.27 51.86 46.75
CA ALA A 10 26.96 51.53 47.27
C ALA A 10 26.52 50.18 46.67
N ILE A 11 26.34 49.19 47.53
CA ILE A 11 25.79 47.88 47.19
C ILE A 11 24.28 48.04 47.02
N ALA A 12 23.80 47.92 45.78
CA ALA A 12 22.37 47.80 45.49
C ALA A 12 22.04 46.31 45.31
N VAL A 13 21.32 45.75 46.29
CA VAL A 13 20.75 44.40 46.23
C VAL A 13 19.48 44.47 45.38
N THR A 14 19.51 43.91 44.18
CA THR A 14 18.30 43.72 43.36
C THR A 14 17.80 42.29 43.55
N LEU A 15 16.62 42.16 44.15
CA LEU A 15 15.87 40.91 44.31
C LEU A 15 15.57 40.30 42.94
N LEU A 16 16.20 39.15 42.63
CA LEU A 16 15.90 38.35 41.47
C LEU A 16 14.67 37.49 41.78
N ALA A 17 13.52 37.86 41.22
CA ALA A 17 12.33 37.02 41.22
C ALA A 17 12.60 35.79 40.36
N VAL A 18 12.83 34.64 41.00
CA VAL A 18 12.91 33.34 40.33
C VAL A 18 11.48 32.95 39.94
N CYS A 19 11.08 33.29 38.71
CA CYS A 19 9.92 32.68 38.08
C CYS A 19 10.27 31.22 37.77
N ALA A 20 9.85 30.30 38.65
CA ALA A 20 9.78 28.88 38.34
C ALA A 20 8.72 28.67 37.25
N THR A 21 9.10 28.78 35.98
CA THR A 21 8.27 28.32 34.88
C THR A 21 8.34 26.80 34.84
N SER A 22 7.33 26.17 35.45
CA SER A 22 7.00 24.77 35.20
C SER A 22 6.73 24.59 33.72
N ALA A 23 7.73 24.11 32.97
CA ALA A 23 7.54 23.63 31.60
C ALA A 23 6.70 22.35 31.67
N ALA A 24 5.38 22.50 31.59
CA ALA A 24 4.50 21.40 31.29
C ALA A 24 4.90 20.85 29.92
N LEU A 25 5.51 19.67 29.88
CA LEU A 25 5.64 18.90 28.64
C LEU A 25 4.23 18.61 28.13
N GLN A 26 3.75 19.44 27.19
CA GLN A 26 2.69 19.03 26.30
C GLN A 26 3.26 17.93 25.41
N ALA A 27 3.03 16.68 25.80
CA ALA A 27 3.08 15.53 24.91
C ALA A 27 1.90 15.61 23.92
N GLY A 28 1.84 16.69 23.14
CA GLY A 28 1.16 16.63 21.85
C GLY A 28 2.03 15.76 20.96
N SER A 29 1.48 14.71 20.36
CA SER A 29 2.18 13.91 19.37
C SER A 29 2.67 14.83 18.25
N LYS A 30 3.92 15.30 18.37
CA LYS A 30 4.59 16.07 17.33
C LYS A 30 4.77 15.11 16.17
N LYS A 31 4.30 15.51 14.98
CA LYS A 31 4.55 14.74 13.77
C LYS A 31 6.04 14.48 13.63
N PRO A 32 6.45 13.28 13.18
CA PRO A 32 7.85 13.02 12.84
C PRO A 32 8.38 14.12 11.92
N ARG A 33 9.61 14.57 12.20
CA ARG A 33 10.36 15.48 11.34
C ARG A 33 11.45 14.67 10.66
N LEU A 34 11.41 14.67 9.34
CA LEU A 34 12.34 13.99 8.46
C LEU A 34 13.14 15.05 7.71
N GLU A 35 14.37 14.71 7.35
CA GLU A 35 15.27 15.60 6.62
C GLU A 35 15.59 14.96 5.27
N SER A 36 15.45 15.75 4.21
CA SER A 36 15.98 15.40 2.90
C SER A 36 17.43 15.84 2.82
N ARG A 37 18.27 15.03 2.19
CA ARG A 37 19.67 15.40 1.93
C ARG A 37 19.82 16.05 0.57
N TRP A 38 20.79 16.94 0.40
CA TRP A 38 21.16 17.36 -0.95
C TRP A 38 21.74 16.16 -1.70
N ARG A 39 21.27 15.93 -2.92
CA ARG A 39 21.73 14.82 -3.76
C ARG A 39 23.08 15.19 -4.37
N ASP A 40 24.14 14.59 -3.84
CA ASP A 40 25.54 14.75 -4.26
C ASP A 40 26.03 13.64 -5.20
N ARG A 41 25.20 12.62 -5.43
CA ARG A 41 25.47 11.47 -6.29
C ARG A 41 24.22 10.99 -7.02
N ALA A 42 24.41 10.14 -8.01
CA ALA A 42 23.30 9.47 -8.66
C ALA A 42 22.53 8.58 -7.65
N ILE A 43 21.21 8.52 -7.83
CA ILE A 43 20.30 7.60 -7.14
C ILE A 43 19.52 6.94 -8.27
N ALA A 44 19.67 5.63 -8.43
CA ALA A 44 18.84 4.86 -9.34
C ALA A 44 17.46 4.62 -8.71
N ILE A 45 16.41 4.56 -9.55
CA ILE A 45 15.06 4.17 -9.13
C ILE A 45 14.85 2.72 -9.62
N ASP A 46 15.52 1.78 -8.97
CA ASP A 46 15.62 0.37 -9.38
C ASP A 46 15.06 -0.62 -8.34
N GLY A 47 14.73 -0.13 -7.14
CA GLY A 47 14.24 -0.91 -6.01
C GLY A 47 15.36 -1.47 -5.13
N ASP A 48 16.60 -1.02 -5.29
CA ASP A 48 17.72 -1.34 -4.41
C ASP A 48 18.06 -0.15 -3.50
N SER A 49 18.01 -0.38 -2.19
CA SER A 49 18.29 0.64 -1.19
C SER A 49 19.76 1.08 -1.08
N VAL A 50 20.69 0.47 -1.84
CA VAL A 50 22.15 0.69 -1.71
C VAL A 50 22.59 2.13 -1.99
N ASP A 51 21.90 2.86 -2.85
CA ASP A 51 22.30 4.20 -3.28
C ASP A 51 21.98 5.31 -2.25
N TRP A 52 21.11 5.01 -1.28
CA TRP A 52 20.51 6.01 -0.41
C TRP A 52 21.51 6.65 0.57
N PRO A 53 21.51 7.98 0.70
CA PRO A 53 22.47 8.67 1.55
C PRO A 53 22.17 8.52 3.04
N GLY A 54 23.04 7.76 3.72
CA GLY A 54 23.03 7.61 5.18
C GLY A 54 22.01 6.60 5.70
N PRO A 55 21.84 6.51 7.03
CA PRO A 55 20.85 5.59 7.60
C PRO A 55 19.45 6.06 7.25
N LEU A 56 18.63 5.14 6.75
CA LEU A 56 17.19 5.33 6.67
C LEU A 56 16.63 5.42 8.09
N VAL A 57 15.65 6.29 8.30
CA VAL A 57 15.08 6.57 9.62
C VAL A 57 13.66 6.03 9.72
N PRO A 58 13.15 5.65 10.91
CA PRO A 58 11.75 5.28 11.06
C PRO A 58 10.81 6.40 10.54
N PHE A 59 9.81 6.03 9.75
CA PHE A 59 8.83 7.02 9.24
C PHE A 59 7.87 7.48 10.35
N ASP A 60 7.38 6.53 11.14
CA ASP A 60 6.64 6.78 12.38
C ASP A 60 6.89 5.65 13.40
N ASP A 61 6.35 5.81 14.61
CA ASP A 61 6.53 4.83 15.70
C ASP A 61 5.57 3.61 15.58
N LYS A 62 4.63 3.63 14.63
CA LYS A 62 3.49 2.69 14.59
C LYS A 62 3.64 1.65 13.49
N HIS A 63 4.20 2.04 12.36
CA HIS A 63 4.40 1.21 11.19
C HIS A 63 5.90 0.95 11.10
N ALA A 64 6.30 -0.32 11.06
CA ALA A 64 7.69 -0.73 10.93
C ALA A 64 8.21 -0.48 9.50
N MET A 65 8.30 0.80 9.14
CA MET A 65 8.77 1.31 7.87
C MET A 65 9.88 2.33 8.12
N THR A 66 10.95 2.22 7.34
CA THR A 66 12.02 3.22 7.32
C THR A 66 11.97 4.04 6.04
N PHE A 67 12.49 5.25 6.11
CA PHE A 67 12.35 6.28 5.10
C PHE A 67 13.69 6.97 4.84
N GLY A 68 13.92 7.30 3.57
CA GLY A 68 15.03 8.13 3.12
C GLY A 68 14.54 9.16 2.12
N ALA A 69 15.16 10.33 2.12
CA ALA A 69 14.90 11.37 1.13
C ALA A 69 16.18 12.09 0.70
N ALA A 70 16.22 12.46 -0.58
CA ALA A 70 17.22 13.35 -1.14
C ALA A 70 16.59 14.27 -2.18
N ASN A 71 17.16 15.46 -2.43
CA ASN A 71 16.73 16.37 -3.49
C ASN A 71 17.91 17.07 -4.17
N ASP A 72 17.80 17.38 -5.47
CA ASP A 72 18.83 18.02 -6.32
C ASP A 72 18.42 19.39 -6.88
N GLY A 73 17.38 20.00 -6.33
CA GLY A 73 16.86 21.31 -6.79
C GLY A 73 15.69 21.20 -7.76
N GLU A 74 15.64 20.11 -8.53
CA GLU A 74 14.59 19.85 -9.52
C GLU A 74 13.66 18.72 -9.07
N PHE A 75 14.22 17.66 -8.48
CA PHE A 75 13.47 16.49 -8.04
C PHE A 75 13.62 16.22 -6.55
N LEU A 76 12.59 15.60 -5.99
CA LEU A 76 12.64 14.88 -4.72
C LEU A 76 12.71 13.37 -5.02
N TYR A 77 13.60 12.70 -4.31
CA TYR A 77 13.79 11.25 -4.32
C TYR A 77 13.38 10.73 -2.95
N VAL A 78 12.56 9.69 -2.91
CA VAL A 78 12.10 9.01 -1.69
C VAL A 78 12.31 7.51 -1.77
N ALA A 79 12.81 6.92 -0.68
CA ALA A 79 12.73 5.49 -0.42
C ALA A 79 11.87 5.19 0.80
N VAL A 80 11.07 4.14 0.68
CA VAL A 80 10.33 3.54 1.80
C VAL A 80 10.70 2.06 1.84
N ILE A 81 11.22 1.59 2.97
CA ILE A 81 11.47 0.18 3.21
C ILE A 81 10.48 -0.35 4.24
N ALA A 82 9.69 -1.35 3.85
CA ALA A 82 8.77 -2.03 4.75
C ALA A 82 9.33 -3.40 5.15
N GLY A 83 9.67 -3.54 6.44
CA GLY A 83 10.18 -4.79 7.00
C GLY A 83 9.09 -5.72 7.52
N ASP A 84 7.94 -5.18 7.93
CA ASP A 84 6.82 -5.97 8.43
C ASP A 84 5.99 -6.61 7.30
N GLN A 85 5.66 -7.90 7.45
CA GLN A 85 4.96 -8.68 6.42
C GLN A 85 3.58 -8.10 6.09
N THR A 86 2.89 -7.55 7.08
CA THR A 86 1.56 -7.00 6.89
C THR A 86 1.61 -5.75 6.03
N ALA A 87 2.54 -4.83 6.33
CA ALA A 87 2.79 -3.64 5.53
C ALA A 87 3.21 -3.98 4.10
N ARG A 88 4.15 -4.93 3.91
CA ARG A 88 4.57 -5.38 2.57
C ARG A 88 3.39 -5.89 1.75
N MET A 89 2.58 -6.77 2.34
CA MET A 89 1.42 -7.37 1.65
C MET A 89 0.35 -6.33 1.32
N GLN A 90 0.11 -5.34 2.19
CA GLN A 90 -0.81 -4.24 1.89
C GLN A 90 -0.30 -3.41 0.71
N ILE A 91 0.94 -2.93 0.78
CA ILE A 91 1.54 -2.09 -0.28
C ILE A 91 1.49 -2.79 -1.64
N VAL A 92 1.88 -4.06 -1.69
CA VAL A 92 1.88 -4.83 -2.93
C VAL A 92 0.47 -5.02 -3.49
N ARG A 93 -0.54 -5.26 -2.64
CA ARG A 93 -1.89 -5.59 -3.09
C ARG A 93 -2.75 -4.38 -3.39
N GLU A 94 -2.65 -3.34 -2.58
CA GLU A 94 -3.50 -2.14 -2.62
C GLU A 94 -2.81 -0.94 -3.25
N GLY A 95 -1.48 -0.99 -3.36
CA GLY A 95 -0.66 0.16 -3.70
C GLY A 95 -0.31 0.99 -2.46
N LEU A 96 0.81 1.70 -2.54
CA LEU A 96 1.15 2.78 -1.62
C LEU A 96 0.86 4.10 -2.33
N VAL A 97 0.17 4.99 -1.63
CA VAL A 97 0.05 6.39 -2.01
C VAL A 97 1.04 7.20 -1.18
N ILE A 98 1.98 7.87 -1.85
CA ILE A 98 2.77 8.94 -1.23
C ILE A 98 2.08 10.26 -1.54
N TRP A 99 1.55 10.91 -0.51
CA TRP A 99 0.93 12.23 -0.57
C TRP A 99 1.94 13.32 -0.21
N PHE A 100 1.83 14.46 -0.89
CA PHE A 100 2.61 15.66 -0.66
C PHE A 100 1.69 16.84 -0.39
N ASP A 101 2.07 17.63 0.61
CA ASP A 101 1.46 18.92 0.94
C ASP A 101 2.54 20.01 0.98
N PRO A 102 2.61 20.91 -0.02
CA PRO A 102 3.60 21.99 -0.06
C PRO A 102 3.55 22.92 1.15
N ASP A 103 2.40 23.00 1.83
CA ASP A 103 2.19 23.89 2.97
C ASP A 103 2.69 23.28 4.30
N GLY A 104 3.32 22.10 4.28
CA GLY A 104 3.83 21.45 5.49
C GLY A 104 2.75 20.80 6.36
N LYS A 105 1.51 20.68 5.86
CA LYS A 105 0.35 20.15 6.60
C LYS A 105 0.05 18.71 6.17
N ASP A 106 -1.12 18.19 6.55
CA ASP A 106 -1.52 16.80 6.25
C ASP A 106 -2.64 16.74 5.21
N LYS A 107 -2.58 17.60 4.20
CA LYS A 107 -3.59 17.62 3.14
C LYS A 107 -3.11 16.81 1.95
N LYS A 108 -4.01 16.00 1.40
CA LYS A 108 -3.80 15.24 0.16
C LYS A 108 -3.87 16.20 -1.03
N ARG A 109 -2.80 16.96 -1.29
CA ARG A 109 -2.77 17.97 -2.37
C ARG A 109 -2.27 17.40 -3.68
N PHE A 110 -1.26 16.55 -3.61
CA PHE A 110 -0.67 15.86 -4.75
C PHE A 110 -0.20 14.48 -4.29
N GLY A 111 -0.49 13.43 -5.04
CA GLY A 111 -0.15 12.07 -4.62
C GLY A 111 0.28 11.18 -5.77
N ILE A 112 1.17 10.24 -5.48
CA ILE A 112 1.57 9.19 -6.42
C ILE A 112 1.17 7.86 -5.82
N LYS A 113 0.35 7.10 -6.54
CA LYS A 113 -0.05 5.75 -6.16
C LYS A 113 0.63 4.72 -7.03
N PHE A 114 1.39 3.84 -6.39
CA PHE A 114 2.12 2.76 -7.01
C PHE A 114 2.38 1.66 -5.98
N PRO A 115 2.41 0.37 -6.34
CA PRO A 115 1.93 -0.20 -7.59
C PRO A 115 0.41 -0.05 -7.80
N ILE A 116 -0.05 -0.08 -9.04
CA ILE A 116 -1.48 -0.26 -9.38
C ILE A 116 -1.71 -1.69 -9.88
N GLY A 117 -2.70 -2.38 -9.32
CA GLY A 117 -3.16 -3.67 -9.86
C GLY A 117 -2.23 -4.86 -9.62
N ALA A 118 -1.21 -4.74 -8.76
CA ALA A 118 -0.44 -5.89 -8.28
C ALA A 118 -1.26 -6.82 -7.33
N GLY A 119 -2.49 -6.40 -6.97
CA GLY A 119 -3.54 -7.28 -6.47
C GLY A 119 -4.31 -7.95 -7.60
N PHE A 120 -4.07 -9.25 -7.79
CA PHE A 120 -4.90 -10.18 -8.57
C PHE A 120 -5.34 -9.69 -9.96
N THR A 121 -4.57 -10.04 -10.99
CA THR A 121 -5.17 -10.56 -12.23
C THR A 121 -5.92 -11.85 -11.89
N GLY A 122 -7.11 -11.70 -11.31
CA GLY A 122 -8.12 -12.75 -11.28
C GLY A 122 -8.61 -12.97 -12.70
N GLY A 123 -7.99 -13.89 -13.43
CA GLY A 123 -8.42 -14.21 -14.80
C GLY A 123 -7.41 -14.99 -15.63
N ALA A 124 -7.03 -16.18 -15.17
CA ALA A 124 -6.51 -17.36 -15.91
C ALA A 124 -5.43 -18.06 -15.07
N GLY A 125 -5.76 -19.18 -14.42
CA GLY A 125 -4.73 -20.07 -13.87
C GLY A 125 -5.12 -20.92 -12.66
N TYR A 126 -6.16 -20.57 -11.89
CA TYR A 126 -6.72 -21.47 -10.87
C TYR A 126 -7.85 -22.32 -11.45
N GLY A 127 -7.51 -23.15 -12.43
CA GLY A 127 -8.36 -24.22 -12.95
C GLY A 127 -7.73 -25.58 -12.63
N GLY A 128 -7.71 -25.94 -11.35
CA GLY A 128 -7.01 -27.16 -10.91
C GLY A 128 -7.69 -27.94 -9.80
N PHE A 129 -8.93 -27.63 -9.41
CA PHE A 129 -9.69 -28.47 -8.49
C PHE A 129 -11.18 -28.47 -8.83
N GLY A 130 -11.68 -29.61 -9.34
CA GLY A 130 -13.10 -29.94 -9.34
C GLY A 130 -13.74 -30.09 -10.72
N GLY A 131 -13.48 -31.22 -11.39
CA GLY A 131 -14.15 -31.57 -12.64
C GLY A 131 -14.21 -33.08 -12.90
N ARG A 132 -14.75 -33.86 -11.96
CA ARG A 132 -15.32 -35.18 -12.30
C ARG A 132 -16.57 -34.93 -13.15
N GLY A 133 -16.37 -34.71 -14.44
CA GLY A 133 -17.41 -34.71 -15.46
C GLY A 133 -17.33 -36.00 -16.23
N ARG A 134 -18.34 -36.87 -16.05
CA ARG A 134 -18.58 -38.06 -16.88
C ARG A 134 -18.66 -37.63 -18.36
N GLY A 135 -17.62 -37.96 -19.12
CA GLY A 135 -17.60 -37.95 -20.57
C GLY A 135 -17.66 -39.39 -21.08
N ARG A 136 -18.69 -39.68 -21.85
CA ARG A 136 -19.12 -40.96 -22.41
C ARG A 136 -18.22 -41.37 -23.58
N GLY A 137 -17.65 -42.58 -23.52
CA GLY A 137 -17.37 -43.48 -24.66
C GLY A 137 -16.31 -43.08 -25.68
N GLY A 138 -15.15 -43.75 -25.64
CA GLY A 138 -14.15 -43.76 -26.72
C GLY A 138 -12.93 -44.61 -26.34
N ASP A 139 -12.91 -45.86 -26.84
CA ASP A 139 -11.81 -46.80 -27.11
C ASP A 139 -10.47 -46.75 -26.31
N PRO A 140 -10.03 -47.85 -25.67
CA PRO A 140 -8.69 -47.97 -25.10
C PRO A 140 -7.70 -48.53 -26.14
N GLY A 141 -7.15 -47.66 -26.97
CA GLY A 141 -6.14 -48.02 -27.98
C GLY A 141 -5.03 -46.99 -28.07
N GLU A 142 -3.80 -47.46 -27.86
CA GLU A 142 -2.53 -46.86 -28.27
C GLU A 142 -1.86 -45.80 -27.38
N ARG A 143 -0.71 -46.26 -26.87
CA ARG A 143 0.36 -45.55 -26.20
C ARG A 143 1.06 -44.65 -27.22
N GLN A 144 1.21 -43.37 -26.89
CA GLN A 144 2.45 -42.64 -27.21
C GLN A 144 2.85 -41.85 -25.97
N ARG A 145 3.97 -42.27 -25.36
CA ARG A 145 4.72 -41.47 -24.40
C ARG A 145 5.63 -40.55 -25.22
N PRO A 146 5.52 -39.22 -25.13
CA PRO A 146 6.64 -38.37 -25.51
C PRO A 146 7.67 -38.49 -24.39
N THR A 147 8.72 -39.26 -24.64
CA THR A 147 10.01 -39.06 -23.99
C THR A 147 10.57 -37.74 -24.51
N GLY A 148 10.54 -36.72 -23.67
CA GLY A 148 11.17 -35.43 -23.92
C GLY A 148 11.61 -34.90 -22.57
N ASP A 149 12.88 -35.12 -22.25
CA ASP A 149 13.59 -34.39 -21.21
C ASP A 149 13.66 -32.92 -21.67
N ASP A 150 12.66 -32.12 -21.32
CA ASP A 150 12.72 -30.66 -21.40
C ASP A 150 13.27 -30.15 -20.04
N PRO A 151 14.51 -29.63 -19.98
CA PRO A 151 15.14 -29.23 -18.71
C PRO A 151 14.54 -27.97 -18.08
N ASP A 152 13.56 -27.33 -18.71
CA ASP A 152 13.02 -26.02 -18.30
C ASP A 152 11.61 -26.08 -17.66
N GLN A 153 11.06 -27.26 -17.37
CA GLN A 153 9.85 -27.37 -16.53
C GLN A 153 10.21 -27.46 -15.06
N GLU A 154 10.47 -26.31 -14.43
CA GLU A 154 10.51 -26.25 -12.96
C GLU A 154 9.11 -26.57 -12.38
N PRO A 155 9.03 -27.54 -11.44
CA PRO A 155 7.77 -27.91 -10.82
C PRO A 155 7.26 -26.75 -9.93
N GLY A 156 6.02 -26.35 -10.20
CA GLY A 156 5.34 -25.20 -9.60
C GLY A 156 5.35 -25.14 -8.08
N GLY A 157 6.32 -24.40 -7.54
CA GLY A 157 6.42 -24.02 -6.13
C GLY A 157 7.01 -22.62 -5.89
N GLY A 158 7.24 -21.83 -6.95
CA GLY A 158 7.69 -20.45 -6.82
C GLY A 158 6.59 -19.55 -6.26
N ALA A 159 6.89 -18.75 -5.24
CA ALA A 159 6.00 -17.67 -4.82
C ALA A 159 5.62 -16.84 -6.07
N PRO A 160 4.35 -16.40 -6.21
CA PRO A 160 3.93 -15.64 -7.38
C PRO A 160 4.88 -14.46 -7.57
N ARG A 161 5.62 -14.49 -8.69
CA ARG A 161 6.46 -13.37 -9.10
C ARG A 161 5.52 -12.18 -9.24
N LEU A 162 5.81 -11.11 -8.52
CA LEU A 162 5.10 -9.86 -8.75
C LEU A 162 5.43 -9.47 -10.20
N GLU A 163 4.45 -9.64 -11.10
CA GLU A 163 4.51 -8.96 -12.39
C GLU A 163 4.73 -7.49 -12.07
N PRO A 164 5.84 -6.87 -12.52
CA PRO A 164 6.16 -5.51 -12.11
C PRO A 164 4.98 -4.65 -12.48
N ALA A 165 4.39 -4.00 -11.48
CA ALA A 165 3.28 -3.12 -11.73
C ALA A 165 3.75 -2.07 -12.73
N ASN A 166 3.14 -2.07 -13.91
CA ASN A 166 3.55 -1.19 -14.99
C ASN A 166 2.68 0.07 -15.09
N ARG A 167 1.80 0.28 -14.11
CA ARG A 167 0.97 1.47 -14.02
C ARG A 167 1.17 2.18 -12.70
N LEU A 168 1.17 3.51 -12.78
CA LEU A 168 1.09 4.43 -11.65
C LEU A 168 -0.09 5.37 -11.85
N GLU A 169 -0.63 5.87 -10.75
CA GLU A 169 -1.66 6.91 -10.76
C GLU A 169 -1.09 8.19 -10.13
N VAL A 170 -1.26 9.30 -10.84
CA VAL A 170 -1.04 10.65 -10.33
C VAL A 170 -2.37 11.18 -9.82
N LEU A 171 -2.40 11.63 -8.57
CA LEU A 171 -3.58 12.07 -7.85
C LEU A 171 -3.46 13.56 -7.54
N GLY A 172 -4.45 14.34 -7.92
CA GLY A 172 -4.58 15.75 -7.55
C GLY A 172 -5.42 15.98 -6.28
N PRO A 173 -5.75 17.23 -5.96
CA PRO A 173 -6.46 17.59 -4.74
C PRO A 173 -7.95 17.25 -4.76
N GLY A 174 -8.53 17.00 -5.94
CA GLY A 174 -9.91 16.57 -6.11
C GLY A 174 -10.03 15.05 -6.20
N ASN A 175 -11.14 14.48 -5.73
CA ASN A 175 -11.36 13.03 -5.73
C ASN A 175 -11.37 12.41 -7.15
N ASP A 176 -11.73 13.20 -8.16
CA ASP A 176 -11.77 12.77 -9.57
C ASP A 176 -10.52 13.20 -10.36
N ASP A 177 -9.55 13.86 -9.71
CA ASP A 177 -8.31 14.29 -10.35
C ASP A 177 -7.30 13.13 -10.33
N VAL A 178 -7.59 12.08 -11.09
CA VAL A 178 -6.78 10.87 -11.19
C VAL A 178 -6.32 10.68 -12.62
N ARG A 179 -5.01 10.51 -12.81
CA ARG A 179 -4.41 10.26 -14.11
C ARG A 179 -3.56 9.01 -14.06
N SER A 180 -3.87 8.04 -14.92
CA SER A 180 -3.11 6.80 -15.01
C SER A 180 -2.06 6.90 -16.11
N TYR A 181 -0.84 6.50 -15.77
CA TYR A 181 0.29 6.42 -16.70
C TYR A 181 0.85 5.01 -16.73
N MET A 182 1.40 4.61 -17.89
CA MET A 182 2.43 3.58 -17.88
C MET A 182 3.62 4.12 -17.10
N ARG A 183 4.25 3.27 -16.29
CA ARG A 183 5.30 3.67 -15.35
C ARG A 183 6.47 4.38 -16.03
N ASP A 184 6.82 3.97 -17.25
CA ASP A 184 7.88 4.55 -18.08
C ASP A 184 7.45 5.80 -18.87
N ARG A 185 6.18 6.22 -18.76
CA ARG A 185 5.58 7.32 -19.54
C ARG A 185 5.04 8.46 -18.69
N ALA A 186 5.24 8.43 -17.37
CA ALA A 186 4.84 9.53 -16.50
C ALA A 186 5.87 10.67 -16.59
N PRO A 187 5.48 11.90 -17.00
CA PRO A 187 6.44 12.99 -17.18
C PRO A 187 7.15 13.37 -15.87
N GLY A 188 8.46 13.16 -15.81
CA GLY A 188 9.32 13.49 -14.67
C GLY A 188 9.11 12.62 -13.41
N ILE A 189 8.24 11.61 -13.47
CA ILE A 189 7.93 10.73 -12.34
C ILE A 189 8.44 9.33 -12.65
N GLU A 190 9.28 8.81 -11.77
CA GLU A 190 9.78 7.44 -11.85
C GLU A 190 9.46 6.75 -10.52
N ALA A 191 8.91 5.54 -10.56
CA ALA A 191 8.61 4.78 -9.36
C ALA A 191 8.98 3.32 -9.58
N GLN A 192 9.47 2.67 -8.53
CA GLN A 192 9.88 1.28 -8.59
C GLN A 192 9.66 0.58 -7.25
N ILE A 193 9.45 -0.73 -7.32
CA ILE A 193 9.20 -1.56 -6.16
C ILE A 193 9.88 -2.92 -6.36
N ALA A 194 10.63 -3.37 -5.35
CA ALA A 194 11.29 -4.66 -5.36
C ALA A 194 11.23 -5.32 -3.98
N GLN A 195 11.33 -6.65 -3.96
CA GLN A 195 11.50 -7.42 -2.73
C GLN A 195 12.88 -8.06 -2.71
N ALA A 196 13.61 -7.86 -1.63
CA ALA A 196 14.91 -8.48 -1.39
C ALA A 196 15.07 -8.73 0.11
N GLY A 197 15.64 -9.87 0.52
CA GLY A 197 15.99 -10.12 1.93
C GLY A 197 14.83 -10.06 2.94
N GLY A 198 13.58 -10.27 2.48
CA GLY A 198 12.40 -10.19 3.35
C GLY A 198 11.86 -8.76 3.58
N THR A 199 12.44 -7.76 2.95
CA THR A 199 11.93 -6.38 2.93
C THR A 199 11.34 -6.04 1.57
N LEU A 200 10.49 -5.01 1.55
CA LEU A 200 10.00 -4.38 0.34
C LEU A 200 10.65 -3.00 0.25
N VAL A 201 11.31 -2.71 -0.86
CA VAL A 201 11.87 -1.39 -1.17
C VAL A 201 10.96 -0.73 -2.19
N TYR A 202 10.46 0.45 -1.84
CA TYR A 202 9.70 1.33 -2.73
C TYR A 202 10.53 2.59 -2.97
N GLU A 203 10.64 3.01 -4.22
CA GLU A 203 11.38 4.21 -4.61
C GLU A 203 10.54 5.09 -5.51
N LEU A 204 10.71 6.41 -5.35
CA LEU A 204 10.01 7.42 -6.11
C LEU A 204 10.93 8.61 -6.37
N LYS A 205 10.97 9.03 -7.63
CA LYS A 205 11.46 10.34 -8.07
C LYS A 205 10.27 11.16 -8.53
N VAL A 206 10.18 12.40 -8.07
CA VAL A 206 9.05 13.29 -8.36
C VAL A 206 9.50 14.75 -8.50
N PRO A 207 8.97 15.53 -9.45
CA PRO A 207 9.38 16.92 -9.63
C PRO A 207 8.97 17.81 -8.44
N LEU A 208 9.84 18.75 -8.08
CA LEU A 208 9.57 19.74 -7.03
C LEU A 208 8.66 20.86 -7.53
N ALA A 209 8.90 21.37 -8.75
CA ALA A 209 8.19 22.51 -9.32
C ALA A 209 7.43 22.14 -10.60
N VAL A 210 6.30 22.81 -10.82
CA VAL A 210 5.52 22.67 -12.06
C VAL A 210 6.24 23.43 -13.18
N THR A 211 6.48 22.76 -14.29
CA THR A 211 7.06 23.34 -15.51
C THR A 211 6.28 22.88 -16.75
N SER A 212 6.67 23.33 -17.95
CA SER A 212 6.11 22.81 -19.20
C SER A 212 6.37 21.31 -19.38
N ASP A 213 7.53 20.84 -18.89
CA ASP A 213 7.97 19.45 -19.03
C ASP A 213 7.43 18.58 -17.89
N PHE A 214 7.18 19.19 -16.73
CA PHE A 214 6.68 18.55 -15.52
C PHE A 214 5.35 19.19 -15.06
N PRO A 215 4.22 18.85 -15.71
CA PRO A 215 2.92 19.39 -15.35
C PRO A 215 2.40 18.86 -13.99
N TYR A 216 2.98 17.77 -13.48
CA TYR A 216 2.65 17.19 -12.18
C TYR A 216 3.88 17.22 -11.28
N ALA A 217 3.79 18.03 -10.23
CA ALA A 217 4.89 18.27 -9.32
C ALA A 217 4.35 18.54 -7.92
N ILE A 218 5.24 18.49 -6.93
CA ILE A 218 4.89 18.78 -5.54
C ILE A 218 4.39 20.23 -5.42
N GLY A 219 5.05 21.19 -6.06
CA GLY A 219 4.80 22.62 -5.87
C GLY A 219 5.60 23.22 -4.71
N ALA A 220 6.81 22.70 -4.47
CA ALA A 220 7.72 23.13 -3.41
C ALA A 220 9.06 23.60 -3.98
N LYS A 221 9.81 24.36 -3.17
CA LYS A 221 11.17 24.82 -3.49
C LYS A 221 12.17 24.13 -2.57
N PRO A 222 13.45 23.99 -2.97
CA PRO A 222 14.52 23.60 -2.05
C PRO A 222 14.48 24.43 -0.75
N GLY A 223 14.77 23.80 0.38
CA GLY A 223 14.66 24.44 1.70
C GLY A 223 13.25 24.55 2.29
N ALA A 224 12.18 24.22 1.55
CA ALA A 224 10.83 24.23 2.10
C ALA A 224 10.60 23.05 3.06
N ALA A 225 9.74 23.25 4.06
CA ALA A 225 9.18 22.16 4.86
C ALA A 225 7.85 21.73 4.26
N ILE A 226 7.77 20.50 3.74
CA ILE A 226 6.57 19.93 3.13
C ILE A 226 5.97 18.85 4.01
N GLY A 227 4.66 18.61 3.88
CA GLY A 227 4.01 17.45 4.46
C GLY A 227 4.18 16.25 3.54
N ILE A 228 4.51 15.10 4.11
CA ILE A 228 4.57 13.83 3.40
C ILE A 228 3.71 12.79 4.11
N GLY A 229 2.84 12.12 3.37
CA GLY A 229 1.91 11.12 3.88
C GLY A 229 2.10 9.78 3.20
N LEU A 230 2.15 8.70 3.99
CA LEU A 230 2.11 7.33 3.49
C LEU A 230 0.73 6.74 3.76
N GLU A 231 0.06 6.28 2.70
CA GLU A 231 -1.29 5.72 2.80
C GLU A 231 -1.48 4.48 1.93
N THR A 232 -2.03 3.40 2.48
CA THR A 232 -2.60 2.31 1.67
C THR A 232 -4.11 2.52 1.53
N PRO A 233 -4.69 2.39 0.32
CA PRO A 233 -6.13 2.52 0.13
C PRO A 233 -6.91 1.50 0.96
N LYS A 234 -8.08 1.90 1.48
CA LYS A 234 -9.01 0.94 2.08
C LYS A 234 -9.48 -0.04 1.01
N ARG A 235 -9.43 -1.34 1.31
CA ARG A 235 -10.15 -2.33 0.50
C ARG A 235 -11.65 -2.05 0.57
N GLU A 236 -12.23 -1.72 -0.57
CA GLU A 236 -13.63 -2.00 -0.79
C GLU A 236 -13.74 -3.52 -0.89
N THR A 237 -14.29 -4.14 0.16
CA THR A 237 -14.71 -5.54 0.03
C THR A 237 -15.78 -5.51 -1.05
N PRO A 238 -15.65 -6.23 -2.18
CA PRO A 238 -16.76 -6.35 -3.10
C PRO A 238 -17.92 -6.82 -2.24
N GLY A 239 -18.93 -5.96 -2.08
CA GLY A 239 -20.18 -6.36 -1.48
C GLY A 239 -20.53 -7.65 -2.18
N ARG A 240 -20.86 -8.69 -1.42
CA ARG A 240 -21.38 -9.95 -1.95
C ARG A 240 -22.69 -9.58 -2.66
N SER A 241 -22.57 -9.03 -3.87
CA SER A 241 -23.67 -8.80 -4.78
C SER A 241 -24.33 -10.15 -4.91
N GLY A 242 -25.65 -10.10 -4.74
CA GLY A 242 -26.46 -11.19 -4.25
C GLY A 242 -26.05 -12.52 -4.83
N SER A 243 -26.04 -13.53 -3.95
CA SER A 243 -26.22 -14.92 -4.30
C SER A 243 -27.03 -15.00 -5.59
N PHE A 244 -26.37 -15.35 -6.69
CA PHE A 244 -27.05 -15.72 -7.93
C PHE A 244 -27.99 -16.85 -7.53
N GLY A 245 -29.27 -16.50 -7.36
CA GLY A 245 -30.35 -17.47 -7.39
C GLY A 245 -30.19 -18.22 -8.69
N GLY A 246 -30.03 -19.54 -8.59
CA GLY A 246 -29.70 -20.38 -9.72
C GLY A 246 -30.71 -20.21 -10.87
N PRO A 247 -30.32 -20.57 -12.11
CA PRO A 247 -31.26 -20.67 -13.21
C PRO A 247 -32.20 -21.83 -12.92
N GLY A 248 -33.38 -21.52 -12.40
CA GLY A 248 -34.45 -22.46 -12.09
C GLY A 248 -35.80 -21.84 -12.44
N GLY A 249 -35.90 -21.31 -13.66
CA GLY A 249 -37.15 -20.83 -14.25
C GLY A 249 -37.54 -21.70 -15.43
N ILE A 250 -38.06 -22.90 -15.17
CA ILE A 250 -38.90 -23.67 -16.10
C ILE A 250 -39.92 -24.43 -15.24
N ASP A 251 -41.16 -24.47 -15.72
CA ASP A 251 -42.36 -25.20 -15.27
C ASP A 251 -43.48 -24.20 -14.91
N GLY A 252 -44.16 -23.58 -15.88
CA GLY A 252 -44.66 -24.21 -17.10
C GLY A 252 -45.92 -25.02 -16.76
N GLY A 253 -47.04 -24.32 -16.59
CA GLY A 253 -48.33 -24.94 -16.36
C GLY A 253 -48.82 -25.69 -17.60
N GLY A 254 -49.52 -26.81 -17.35
CA GLY A 254 -50.51 -27.34 -18.27
C GLY A 254 -50.29 -28.77 -18.77
N ILE A 255 -51.35 -29.55 -18.57
CA ILE A 255 -51.87 -30.61 -19.46
C ILE A 255 -51.32 -32.05 -19.21
N GLY A 256 -52.18 -32.85 -18.59
CA GLY A 256 -52.75 -34.02 -19.27
C GLY A 256 -52.21 -35.40 -18.91
N GLY A 257 -53.11 -36.27 -18.44
CA GLY A 257 -53.10 -37.67 -18.89
C GLY A 257 -52.76 -38.76 -17.88
N ARG A 258 -53.81 -39.26 -17.20
CA ARG A 258 -54.29 -40.65 -17.28
C ARG A 258 -53.34 -41.82 -16.91
N GLY A 259 -53.76 -42.58 -15.88
CA GLY A 259 -53.38 -43.98 -15.59
C GLY A 259 -52.25 -44.05 -14.55
N GLY A 260 -52.37 -44.69 -13.39
CA GLY A 260 -52.98 -45.97 -13.08
C GLY A 260 -51.89 -46.85 -12.43
N PHE A 261 -52.25 -47.65 -11.42
CA PHE A 261 -51.43 -48.69 -10.74
C PHE A 261 -50.65 -48.29 -9.47
N GLY A 262 -51.40 -48.24 -8.36
CA GLY A 262 -51.25 -49.11 -7.19
C GLY A 262 -49.86 -49.42 -6.59
N ARG A 263 -49.68 -49.02 -5.32
CA ARG A 263 -49.32 -49.89 -4.17
C ARG A 263 -49.40 -49.09 -2.86
N PRO A 264 -50.11 -49.57 -1.82
CA PRO A 264 -50.07 -48.99 -0.48
C PRO A 264 -49.08 -49.74 0.40
N ARG A 265 -48.12 -49.02 0.99
CA ARG A 265 -47.31 -49.43 2.16
C ARG A 265 -46.71 -48.12 2.71
N GLY A 266 -47.09 -47.59 3.87
CA GLY A 266 -47.36 -48.25 5.14
C GLY A 266 -46.15 -48.01 6.04
N GLY A 267 -46.31 -47.16 7.07
CA GLY A 267 -45.45 -47.15 8.26
C GLY A 267 -44.62 -45.88 8.53
N GLY A 268 -45.18 -44.96 9.32
CA GLY A 268 -44.70 -44.63 10.67
C GLY A 268 -43.28 -44.14 10.94
N MET A 269 -43.23 -42.91 11.48
CA MET A 269 -42.39 -42.43 12.60
C MET A 269 -40.87 -42.27 12.42
N GLY A 270 -40.39 -41.09 12.83
CA GLY A 270 -39.01 -40.92 13.27
C GLY A 270 -38.48 -39.50 13.12
N GLY A 271 -38.91 -38.59 14.00
CA GLY A 271 -38.21 -37.33 14.20
C GLY A 271 -36.73 -37.60 14.53
N GLY A 272 -35.83 -36.86 13.91
CA GLY A 272 -34.41 -37.12 14.07
C GLY A 272 -33.53 -36.00 13.54
N GLY A 273 -33.28 -35.03 14.39
CA GLY A 273 -32.03 -34.27 14.37
C GLY A 273 -31.98 -33.14 13.36
N GLY A 274 -32.33 -31.94 13.83
CA GLY A 274 -31.68 -30.73 13.35
C GLY A 274 -30.16 -30.90 13.47
N ARG A 275 -29.51 -31.23 12.37
CA ARG A 275 -28.06 -31.12 12.26
C ARG A 275 -27.77 -29.76 11.69
N GLY A 276 -27.50 -28.87 12.65
CA GLY A 276 -26.50 -27.82 12.56
C GLY A 276 -26.27 -27.34 11.15
N ARG A 277 -26.96 -26.25 10.83
CA ARG A 277 -26.35 -25.08 10.21
C ARG A 277 -24.92 -24.97 10.74
N SER A 278 -23.97 -25.59 10.05
CA SER A 278 -22.57 -25.27 10.20
C SER A 278 -22.47 -23.88 9.62
N GLY A 279 -22.84 -22.89 10.45
CA GLY A 279 -22.26 -21.58 10.37
C GLY A 279 -20.77 -21.86 10.37
N ALA A 280 -20.18 -21.86 9.18
CA ALA A 280 -18.85 -21.34 9.04
C ALA A 280 -18.94 -19.99 9.74
N GLN A 281 -18.56 -19.99 11.03
CA GLN A 281 -18.09 -18.82 11.72
C GLN A 281 -17.07 -18.29 10.74
N ARG A 282 -17.52 -17.30 9.97
CA ARG A 282 -16.66 -16.48 9.15
C ARG A 282 -15.60 -16.08 10.14
N ALA A 283 -14.39 -16.60 9.96
CA ALA A 283 -13.25 -15.98 10.56
C ALA A 283 -13.40 -14.53 10.13
N ASP A 284 -13.75 -13.67 11.08
CA ASP A 284 -13.51 -12.24 10.96
C ASP A 284 -12.00 -12.18 10.79
N PHE A 285 -11.55 -12.30 9.53
CA PHE A 285 -10.18 -12.04 9.17
C PHE A 285 -10.00 -10.61 9.63
N ASN A 286 -9.34 -10.45 10.78
CA ASN A 286 -9.02 -9.16 11.36
C ASN A 286 -8.11 -8.48 10.35
N MET A 287 -8.72 -7.79 9.39
CA MET A 287 -7.99 -7.19 8.30
C MET A 287 -7.11 -6.11 8.92
N PRO A 288 -5.82 -6.11 8.58
CA PRO A 288 -4.93 -5.12 9.13
C PRO A 288 -5.41 -3.73 8.70
N LYS A 289 -5.34 -2.78 9.62
CA LYS A 289 -5.75 -1.41 9.33
C LYS A 289 -4.87 -0.86 8.19
N PRO A 290 -5.43 -0.04 7.29
CA PRO A 290 -4.64 0.64 6.29
C PRO A 290 -3.56 1.47 6.94
N ILE A 291 -2.39 1.50 6.31
CA ILE A 291 -1.31 2.42 6.65
C ILE A 291 -1.84 3.84 6.45
N LYS A 292 -1.67 4.68 7.46
CA LYS A 292 -1.97 6.11 7.38
C LYS A 292 -1.09 6.86 8.37
N ALA A 293 -0.02 7.44 7.84
CA ALA A 293 0.96 8.18 8.63
C ALA A 293 1.37 9.45 7.90
N TRP A 294 1.68 10.50 8.66
CA TRP A 294 2.14 11.79 8.14
C TRP A 294 3.36 12.27 8.90
N ALA A 295 4.29 12.86 8.16
CA ALA A 295 5.49 13.49 8.67
C ALA A 295 5.69 14.86 8.00
N VAL A 296 6.52 15.70 8.61
CA VAL A 296 7.06 16.90 7.96
C VAL A 296 8.43 16.53 7.39
N LEU A 297 8.64 16.76 6.10
CA LEU A 297 9.93 16.60 5.43
C LEU A 297 10.53 17.98 5.17
N GLN A 298 11.68 18.25 5.79
CA GLN A 298 12.47 19.43 5.51
C GLN A 298 13.35 19.16 4.27
N LEU A 299 13.11 19.91 3.19
CA LEU A 299 13.92 19.80 1.98
C LEU A 299 15.30 20.44 2.21
N ALA A 300 16.34 19.88 1.61
CA ALA A 300 17.66 20.50 1.61
C ALA A 300 17.61 21.80 0.80
N ALA A 301 18.17 22.88 1.36
CA ALA A 301 18.44 24.13 0.67
C ALA A 301 19.89 24.10 0.19
N HIS A 302 20.13 24.46 -1.06
CA HIS A 302 21.47 24.81 -1.55
C HIS A 302 21.41 26.23 -2.11
#